data_AF-A0A6N7EN55-F1
#
_entry.id   AF-A0A6N7EN55-F1
#
_cell.length_a   1.000
_cell.length_b   1.000
_cell.length_c   1.000
_cell.angle_alpha   90.00
_cell.angle_beta   90.00
_cell.angle_gamma   90.00
#
_symmetry.space_group_name_H-M   'P 1'
#
loop_
_entity.id
_entity.type
_entity.pdbx_description
1 polymer ?
#
loop_
_entity_poly.entity_id
_entity_poly.type
_entity_poly.pdbx_seq_one_letter_code
_entity_poly.pdbx_strand_id
1 'polypeptide(L)'
;MTQNARRDTQVWWYAAGALPLGVLGLVAGLLLTGAAAPPALFDPGPLVRWGLPLVTLLTHAAAATTVGAFALCALVLPAPDRSPRPDHRPQRGRDGGTDLP
;
A
#
# COMPACT_ATOMS: atom_id res chain seq x y z
N MET A 1 -27.87 9.59 6.99
CA MET A 1 -27.04 10.58 6.26
C MET A 1 -26.04 11.36 7.13
N THR A 2 -26.07 11.31 8.46
CA THR A 2 -25.17 12.11 9.34
C THR A 2 -23.84 11.46 9.73
N GLN A 3 -23.64 10.17 9.43
CA GLN A 3 -22.45 9.43 9.85
C GLN A 3 -21.21 9.73 8.99
N ASN A 4 -21.41 10.22 7.75
CA ASN A 4 -20.33 10.49 6.80
C ASN A 4 -19.51 11.71 7.20
N ALA A 5 -20.18 12.84 7.49
CA ALA A 5 -19.53 14.10 7.82
C ALA A 5 -18.58 14.02 9.04
N ARG A 6 -18.92 13.21 10.06
CA ARG A 6 -18.04 13.02 11.22
C ARG A 6 -16.78 12.24 10.89
N ARG A 7 -16.89 11.22 10.02
CA ARG A 7 -15.72 10.45 9.57
C ARG A 7 -14.80 11.34 8.76
N ASP A 8 -15.34 12.06 7.79
CA ASP A 8 -14.58 12.94 6.89
C ASP A 8 -13.79 14.00 7.66
N THR A 9 -14.44 14.68 8.62
CA THR A 9 -13.77 15.64 9.53
C THR A 9 -12.74 14.95 10.41
N GLN A 10 -13.00 13.74 10.90
CA GLN A 10 -12.07 13.01 11.77
C GLN A 10 -10.84 12.50 11.00
N VAL A 11 -10.97 12.02 9.76
CA VAL A 11 -9.81 11.66 8.92
C VAL A 11 -8.99 12.89 8.60
N TRP A 12 -9.67 14.03 8.38
CA TRP A 12 -9.02 15.31 8.14
C TRP A 12 -8.24 15.80 9.36
N TRP A 13 -8.74 15.59 10.58
CA TRP A 13 -7.99 15.86 11.81
C TRP A 13 -6.76 14.97 11.97
N TYR A 14 -6.86 13.68 11.62
CA TYR A 14 -5.69 12.79 11.63
C TYR A 14 -4.67 13.15 10.56
N ALA A 15 -5.11 13.53 9.35
CA ALA A 15 -4.23 14.02 8.30
C ALA A 15 -3.53 15.32 8.72
N ALA A 16 -4.28 16.24 9.34
CA ALA A 16 -3.75 17.49 9.88
C ALA A 16 -2.75 17.26 11.02
N GLY A 17 -2.90 16.20 11.83
CA GLY A 17 -1.96 15.84 12.90
C GLY A 17 -0.77 15.01 12.43
N ALA A 18 -0.95 14.14 11.43
CA ALA A 18 0.10 13.27 10.91
C ALA A 18 1.17 14.05 10.12
N LEU A 19 0.75 15.09 9.40
CA LEU A 19 1.68 15.94 8.64
C LEU A 19 2.75 16.61 9.54
N PRO A 20 2.41 17.36 10.61
CA PRO A 20 3.42 17.97 11.48
C PRO A 20 4.23 16.93 12.26
N LEU A 21 3.63 15.80 12.66
CA LEU A 21 4.40 14.70 13.28
C LEU A 21 5.43 14.11 12.31
N GLY A 22 5.06 13.93 11.04
CA GLY A 22 5.97 13.47 9.99
C GLY A 22 7.11 14.46 9.73
N VAL A 23 6.80 15.75 9.70
CA VAL A 23 7.81 16.82 9.60
C VAL A 23 8.73 16.83 10.82
N LEU A 24 8.18 16.69 12.03
CA LEU A 24 8.97 16.58 13.26
C LEU A 24 9.87 15.35 13.27
N GLY A 25 9.35 14.19 12.84
CA GLY A 25 10.13 12.96 12.69
C GLY A 25 11.27 13.11 11.67
N LEU A 26 11.01 13.77 10.54
CA LEU A 26 12.04 14.13 9.56
C LEU A 26 13.12 15.01 10.21
N VAL A 27 12.73 16.11 10.84
CA VAL A 27 13.67 17.05 11.47
C VAL A 27 14.47 16.37 12.57
N ALA A 28 13.85 15.56 13.42
CA ALA A 28 14.52 14.78 14.45
C ALA A 28 15.53 13.79 13.83
N GLY A 29 15.15 13.09 12.76
CA GLY A 29 16.05 12.22 12.00
C GLY A 29 17.24 12.97 11.40
N LEU A 30 17.03 14.16 10.83
CA LEU A 30 18.11 15.01 10.32
C LEU A 30 19.08 15.45 11.42
N LEU A 31 18.55 15.84 12.57
CA LEU A 31 19.35 16.29 13.72
C LEU A 31 20.15 15.14 14.33
N LEU A 32 19.56 13.95 14.45
CA LEU A 32 20.23 12.76 14.99
C LEU A 32 21.31 12.22 14.04
N THR A 33 21.07 12.25 12.73
CA THR A 33 22.00 11.68 11.73
C THR A 33 23.07 12.67 11.28
N GLY A 34 22.88 13.98 11.50
CA GLY A 34 23.77 15.00 10.97
C GLY A 34 23.76 15.09 9.44
N ALA A 35 22.78 14.48 8.76
CA ALA A 35 22.71 14.45 7.29
C ALA A 35 22.58 15.84 6.65
N ALA A 36 22.13 16.84 7.43
CA ALA A 36 22.08 18.24 7.02
C ALA A 36 23.33 19.06 7.43
N ALA A 37 24.36 18.42 8.00
CA ALA A 37 25.64 19.08 8.29
C ALA A 37 26.42 19.33 6.99
N PRO A 38 27.19 20.43 6.88
CA PRO A 38 28.03 20.70 5.71
C PRO A 38 29.06 19.57 5.52
N PRO A 39 29.09 18.87 4.36
CA PRO A 39 30.11 17.86 4.09
C PRO A 39 31.49 18.52 3.94
N ALA A 40 32.53 17.94 4.55
CA ALA A 40 33.86 18.57 4.67
C ALA A 40 34.70 18.58 3.38
N LEU A 41 34.28 17.92 2.29
CA LEU A 41 35.12 17.72 1.11
C LEU A 41 34.51 18.19 -0.22
N PHE A 42 33.18 18.27 -0.33
CA PHE A 42 32.44 18.81 -1.47
C PHE A 42 31.06 19.21 -0.93
N ASP A 43 30.80 20.49 -0.70
CA ASP A 43 29.44 20.95 -0.35
C ASP A 43 28.69 21.23 -1.66
N PRO A 44 27.77 20.34 -2.11
CA PRO A 44 26.97 20.56 -3.32
C PRO A 44 25.94 21.69 -3.16
N GLY A 45 26.00 22.41 -2.05
CA GLY A 45 25.22 23.60 -1.78
C GLY A 45 23.96 23.29 -0.96
N PRO A 46 23.35 24.33 -0.37
CA PRO A 46 22.24 24.17 0.57
C PRO A 46 21.05 23.42 -0.03
N LEU A 47 20.78 23.63 -1.32
CA LEU A 47 19.65 23.03 -2.03
C LEU A 47 19.78 21.51 -2.09
N VAL A 48 20.96 20.98 -2.39
CA VAL A 48 21.19 19.53 -2.47
C VAL A 48 21.18 18.91 -1.08
N ARG A 49 21.74 19.61 -0.08
CA ARG A 49 21.78 19.15 1.32
C ARG A 49 20.39 19.05 1.96
N TRP A 50 19.48 19.95 1.62
CA TRP A 50 18.09 19.88 2.09
C TRP A 50 17.20 19.04 1.16
N GLY A 51 17.53 18.99 -0.13
CA GLY A 51 16.82 18.20 -1.12
C GLY A 51 17.01 16.70 -0.95
N LEU A 52 18.24 16.23 -0.69
CA LEU A 52 18.54 14.80 -0.51
C LEU A 52 17.66 14.18 0.59
N PRO A 53 17.60 14.73 1.81
CA PRO A 53 16.79 14.17 2.88
C PRO A 53 15.29 14.28 2.60
N LEU A 54 14.84 15.39 1.99
CA LEU A 54 13.43 15.58 1.63
C LEU A 54 12.96 14.53 0.63
N VAL A 55 13.73 14.33 -0.45
CA VAL A 55 13.42 13.33 -1.48
C VAL A 55 13.52 11.92 -0.89
N THR A 56 14.52 11.65 -0.05
CA THR A 56 14.66 10.35 0.62
C THR A 56 13.42 10.02 1.45
N LEU A 57 12.94 10.96 2.27
CA LEU A 57 11.72 10.77 3.04
C LEU A 57 10.53 10.50 2.13
N LEU A 58 10.36 11.31 1.07
CA LEU A 58 9.25 11.16 0.14
C LEU A 58 9.26 9.79 -0.55
N THR A 59 10.44 9.29 -0.95
CA THR A 59 10.61 7.97 -1.54
C THR A 59 10.26 6.85 -0.55
N HIS A 60 10.72 6.94 0.70
CA HIS A 60 10.39 5.94 1.73
C HIS A 60 8.90 5.94 2.06
N ALA A 61 8.27 7.13 2.13
CA ALA A 61 6.84 7.26 2.34
C ALA A 61 6.06 6.65 1.18
N ALA A 62 6.44 6.93 -0.07
CA ALA A 62 5.82 6.34 -1.26
C ALA A 62 5.99 4.82 -1.31
N ALA A 63 7.16 4.31 -0.92
CA ALA A 63 7.40 2.87 -0.82
C ALA A 63 6.49 2.25 0.26
N ALA A 64 6.42 2.84 1.45
CA ALA A 64 5.58 2.37 2.54
C ALA A 64 4.09 2.39 2.19
N THR A 65 3.60 3.45 1.53
CA THR A 65 2.20 3.52 1.08
C THR A 65 1.89 2.49 0.01
N THR A 66 2.82 2.26 -0.93
CA THR A 66 2.67 1.22 -1.96
C THR A 66 2.59 -0.16 -1.33
N VAL A 67 3.52 -0.49 -0.42
CA VAL A 67 3.52 -1.77 0.31
C VAL A 67 2.25 -1.92 1.16
N GLY A 68 1.84 -0.86 1.86
CA GLY A 68 0.61 -0.86 2.66
C GLY A 68 -0.65 -1.05 1.80
N ALA A 69 -0.73 -0.40 0.64
CA ALA A 69 -1.83 -0.57 -0.31
C ALA A 69 -1.89 -2.00 -0.86
N PHE A 70 -0.74 -2.58 -1.20
CA PHE A 70 -0.67 -3.99 -1.61
C PHE A 70 -1.09 -4.93 -0.48
N ALA A 71 -0.63 -4.70 0.75
CA ALA A 71 -1.03 -5.49 1.91
C ALA A 71 -2.54 -5.40 2.15
N LEU A 72 -3.13 -4.19 2.07
CA LEU A 72 -4.57 -3.97 2.13
C LEU A 72 -5.31 -4.74 1.04
N CYS A 73 -4.86 -4.65 -0.21
CA CYS A 73 -5.42 -5.44 -1.30
C CYS A 73 -5.34 -6.95 -1.01
N ALA A 74 -4.18 -7.46 -0.60
CA ALA A 74 -3.99 -8.88 -0.35
C ALA A 74 -4.85 -9.42 0.81
N LEU A 75 -5.05 -8.61 1.86
CA LEU A 75 -5.77 -9.02 3.07
C LEU A 75 -7.27 -8.76 3.01
N VAL A 76 -7.70 -7.69 2.31
CA VAL A 76 -9.11 -7.29 2.26
C VAL A 76 -9.83 -7.86 1.04
N LEU A 77 -9.11 -8.11 -0.07
CA LEU A 77 -9.74 -8.64 -1.27
C LEU A 77 -10.21 -10.09 -1.02
N PRO A 78 -11.52 -10.38 -1.16
CA PRO A 78 -12.04 -11.73 -0.99
C PRO A 78 -11.41 -12.69 -2.00
N ALA A 79 -11.13 -13.92 -1.58
CA ALA A 79 -10.63 -14.93 -2.49
C ALA A 79 -11.63 -15.12 -3.65
N PRO A 80 -11.16 -15.15 -4.92
CA PRO A 80 -12.05 -15.40 -6.04
C PRO A 80 -12.72 -16.76 -5.86
N ASP A 81 -14.03 -16.80 -6.09
CA ASP A 81 -14.81 -18.03 -6.04
C ASP A 81 -14.18 -19.04 -6.99
N ARG A 82 -13.62 -20.10 -6.42
CA ARG A 82 -13.21 -21.28 -7.20
C ARG A 82 -14.48 -22.02 -7.58
N SER A 83 -15.19 -21.50 -8.57
CA SER A 83 -16.29 -22.23 -9.20
C SER A 83 -15.74 -23.59 -9.64
N PRO A 84 -16.33 -24.71 -9.15
CA PRO A 84 -15.93 -26.04 -9.58
C PRO A 84 -15.98 -26.08 -11.10
N ARG A 85 -14.84 -26.40 -11.73
CA ARG A 85 -14.76 -26.60 -13.17
C ARG A 85 -15.82 -27.66 -13.52
N PRO A 86 -16.81 -27.38 -14.37
CA PRO A 86 -17.82 -28.37 -14.73
C PRO A 86 -17.09 -29.58 -15.32
N ASP A 87 -17.13 -30.71 -14.62
CA ASP A 87 -16.65 -31.97 -15.14
C ASP A 87 -17.59 -32.35 -16.28
N HIS A 88 -17.23 -31.97 -17.51
CA HIS A 88 -17.84 -32.50 -18.72
C HIS A 88 -17.40 -33.95 -18.87
N ARG A 89 -17.97 -34.83 -18.03
CA ARG A 89 -17.96 -36.24 -18.33
C ARG A 89 -18.76 -36.44 -19.61
N PRO A 90 -18.16 -37.00 -20.68
CA PRO A 90 -18.93 -37.42 -21.82
C PRO A 90 -19.93 -38.45 -21.32
N GLN A 91 -21.21 -38.13 -21.51
CA GLN A 91 -22.34 -38.97 -21.20
C GLN A 91 -22.25 -40.18 -22.13
N ARG A 92 -21.49 -41.19 -21.69
CA ARG A 92 -21.33 -42.46 -22.38
C ARG A 92 -22.67 -43.16 -22.27
N GLY A 93 -23.54 -42.89 -23.25
CA GLY A 93 -24.83 -43.52 -23.45
C GLY A 93 -24.66 -45.02 -23.26
N ARG A 94 -25.14 -45.48 -22.10
CA ARG A 94 -25.20 -46.88 -21.74
C ARG A 94 -26.52 -47.41 -22.26
N ASP A 95 -26.64 -47.41 -23.58
CA ASP A 95 -27.73 -48.07 -24.29
C ASP A 95 -27.16 -49.38 -24.85
N GLY A 96 -26.59 -50.17 -23.94
CA GLY A 96 -26.20 -51.54 -24.18
C GLY A 96 -27.31 -52.44 -23.68
N GLY A 97 -28.10 -52.95 -24.62
CA GLY A 97 -28.75 -54.26 -24.56
C GLY A 97 -29.51 -54.62 -23.30
N THR A 98 -30.80 -54.30 -23.29
CA THR A 98 -31.85 -55.02 -22.55
C THR A 98 -33.14 -54.83 -23.35
N ASP A 99 -33.89 -55.79 -23.85
CA ASP A 99 -33.83 -57.24 -23.82
C ASP A 99 -34.62 -57.71 -25.06
N LEU A 100 -34.15 -58.79 -25.68
CA LEU A 100 -34.98 -59.70 -26.49
C LEU A 100 -36.12 -60.21 -25.58
N PRO A 101 -37.39 -60.35 -26.02
CA PRO A 101 -37.79 -61.21 -27.14
C PRO A 101 -38.77 -60.60 -28.17
#